data_AF-A0A3B0XF58-F1
#
_entry.id   AF-A0A3B0XF58-F1
#
_cell.length_a   1.000
_cell.length_b   1.000
_cell.length_c   1.000
_cell.angle_alpha   90.00
_cell.angle_beta   90.00
_cell.angle_gamma   90.00
#
_symmetry.space_group_name_H-M   'P 1'
#
loop_
_entity.id
_entity.type
_entity.pdbx_description
1 polymer ?
#
loop_
_entity_poly.entity_id
_entity_poly.type
_entity_poly.pdbx_seq_one_letter_code
_entity_poly.pdbx_strand_id
1 'polypeptide(L)'
;MNIKLRSCILASALSLAYSGMALSTTAFDHTDFYNAGGITLTAPTSNPAPPNGGGMGGGGGGGGGGGGGGSPITSSASWTFDITKAGYDPATESVTSAVISLDLSDDRDRRRVEIETAQLTAGDTIFDTFVVETGTQTFTLNSLLTLSETGVLKMKLEAVDGDFIFNSAKLDVHDAPAVPVPAAVWLFGSGLLGLIGFAKARKQA
;
A
#
# COMPACT_ATOMS: atom_id res chain seq x y z
N MET A 1 58.43 -6.88 2.67
CA MET A 1 57.66 -7.11 3.91
C MET A 1 56.79 -8.34 3.68
N ASN A 2 57.19 -9.50 4.22
CA ASN A 2 56.51 -10.79 4.05
C ASN A 2 55.86 -11.18 5.37
N ILE A 3 54.54 -11.17 5.45
CA ILE A 3 53.79 -11.61 6.64
C ILE A 3 53.33 -13.05 6.41
N LYS A 4 54.00 -13.98 7.12
CA LYS A 4 53.60 -15.39 7.21
C LYS A 4 52.33 -15.51 8.05
N LEU A 5 51.21 -15.91 7.43
CA LEU A 5 50.07 -16.47 8.16
C LEU A 5 50.30 -17.96 8.40
N ARG A 6 50.23 -18.38 9.67
CA ARG A 6 50.04 -19.76 10.10
C ARG A 6 48.93 -19.78 11.15
N SER A 7 48.30 -20.94 11.28
CA SER A 7 47.33 -21.35 12.31
C SER A 7 45.86 -21.04 11.96
N CYS A 8 44.88 -21.92 12.16
CA CYS A 8 44.81 -23.27 12.69
C CYS A 8 43.54 -23.90 12.12
N ILE A 9 43.64 -25.05 11.44
CA ILE A 9 42.48 -25.87 11.08
C ILE A 9 42.27 -26.85 12.23
N LEU A 10 41.31 -26.56 13.10
CA LEU A 10 40.86 -27.45 14.16
C LEU A 10 39.48 -28.00 13.80
N ALA A 11 39.46 -29.32 13.60
CA ALA A 11 38.29 -30.11 13.31
C ALA A 11 37.28 -30.07 14.47
N SER A 12 35.99 -30.14 14.14
CA SER A 12 34.95 -30.64 15.03
C SER A 12 33.83 -31.21 14.17
N ALA A 13 33.92 -32.52 13.92
CA ALA A 13 32.82 -33.32 13.40
C ALA A 13 31.87 -33.60 14.56
N LEU A 14 30.74 -32.88 14.61
CA LEU A 14 29.64 -33.20 15.53
C LEU A 14 28.56 -33.94 14.73
N SER A 15 28.63 -35.27 14.82
CA SER A 15 27.55 -36.17 14.40
C SER A 15 26.44 -36.11 15.46
N LEU A 16 25.30 -35.49 15.12
CA LEU A 16 24.05 -35.76 15.80
C LEU A 16 23.18 -36.65 14.90
N ALA A 17 23.13 -37.92 15.26
CA ALA A 17 22.06 -38.81 14.85
C ALA A 17 20.76 -38.32 15.49
N TYR A 18 19.91 -37.65 14.71
CA TYR A 18 18.54 -37.35 15.12
C TYR A 18 17.65 -38.48 14.60
N SER A 19 17.23 -39.33 15.55
CA SER A 19 16.30 -40.43 15.34
C SER A 19 14.97 -39.93 14.78
N GLY A 20 14.43 -40.70 13.84
CA GLY A 20 13.20 -40.42 13.12
C GLY A 20 12.01 -40.13 14.02
N MET A 21 11.55 -38.88 13.98
CA MET A 21 10.13 -38.60 13.93
C MET A 21 9.81 -38.36 12.46
N ALA A 22 8.97 -39.23 11.90
CA ALA A 22 8.29 -38.93 10.65
C ALA A 22 7.36 -37.74 10.93
N LEU A 23 7.90 -36.53 10.75
CA LEU A 23 7.09 -35.34 10.61
C LEU A 23 6.25 -35.60 9.36
N SER A 24 4.96 -35.84 9.54
CA SER A 24 4.01 -35.83 8.43
C SER A 24 4.00 -34.40 7.91
N THR A 25 4.89 -34.15 6.94
CA THR A 25 4.80 -33.01 6.06
C THR A 25 3.61 -33.29 5.16
N THR A 26 2.41 -33.07 5.69
CA THR A 26 1.40 -32.48 4.83
C THR A 26 2.07 -31.23 4.31
N ALA A 27 2.44 -31.27 3.03
CA ALA A 27 2.97 -30.12 2.35
C ALA A 27 1.94 -29.02 2.56
N PHE A 28 2.23 -28.11 3.47
CA PHE A 28 1.69 -26.78 3.39
C PHE A 28 2.26 -26.25 2.09
N ASP A 29 1.46 -26.38 1.04
CA ASP A 29 1.70 -25.69 -0.20
C ASP A 29 1.79 -24.20 0.18
N HIS A 30 3.00 -23.66 0.11
CA HIS A 30 3.30 -22.28 0.47
C HIS A 30 2.69 -21.30 -0.56
N THR A 31 1.79 -21.77 -1.43
CA THR A 31 0.97 -20.95 -2.31
C THR A 31 -0.43 -20.66 -1.75
N ASP A 32 -0.89 -21.37 -0.72
CA ASP A 32 -2.24 -21.16 -0.16
C ASP A 32 -2.32 -20.07 0.94
N PHE A 33 -1.19 -19.51 1.39
CA PHE A 33 -1.18 -18.39 2.36
C PHE A 33 -1.10 -16.99 1.71
N TYR A 34 -0.98 -16.90 0.38
CA TYR A 34 -0.98 -15.62 -0.35
C TYR A 34 -2.23 -15.43 -1.21
N ASN A 35 -3.33 -16.12 -0.87
CA ASN A 35 -4.66 -15.77 -1.34
C ASN A 35 -5.53 -15.26 -0.18
N ALA A 36 -4.90 -14.50 0.73
CA ALA A 36 -5.59 -13.73 1.76
C ALA A 36 -6.23 -12.49 1.10
N GLY A 37 -7.39 -12.70 0.47
CA GLY A 37 -8.47 -11.71 0.29
C GLY A 37 -8.13 -10.25 0.00
N GLY A 38 -7.02 -9.95 -0.70
CA GLY A 38 -6.58 -8.57 -0.90
C GLY A 38 -7.67 -7.73 -1.58
N ILE A 39 -8.03 -6.61 -0.95
CA ILE A 39 -9.01 -5.69 -1.52
C ILE A 39 -8.32 -4.89 -2.61
N THR A 40 -8.71 -5.14 -3.86
CA THR A 40 -8.32 -4.31 -5.00
C THR A 40 -9.39 -3.26 -5.26
N LEU A 41 -9.02 -1.99 -5.21
CA LEU A 41 -9.86 -0.88 -5.64
C LEU A 41 -9.21 -0.13 -6.80
N THR A 42 -10.02 0.25 -7.78
CA THR A 42 -9.59 1.11 -8.90
C THR A 42 -10.24 2.47 -8.76
N ALA A 43 -9.43 3.52 -8.71
CA ALA A 43 -9.90 4.89 -8.74
C ALA A 43 -10.53 5.21 -10.11
N PRO A 44 -11.56 6.07 -10.18
CA PRO A 44 -12.09 6.52 -11.45
C PRO A 44 -11.00 7.21 -12.26
N THR A 45 -10.93 6.91 -13.56
CA THR A 45 -10.09 7.64 -14.51
C THR A 45 -10.45 9.12 -14.43
N SER A 46 -9.45 10.01 -14.50
CA SER A 46 -9.71 11.46 -14.49
C SER A 46 -10.77 11.79 -15.54
N ASN A 47 -11.97 12.17 -15.09
CA ASN A 47 -12.98 12.66 -16.01
C ASN A 47 -12.43 14.02 -16.49
N PRO A 48 -12.23 14.24 -17.80
CA PRO A 48 -11.64 15.47 -18.29
C PRO A 48 -12.34 16.66 -17.66
N ALA A 49 -11.58 17.52 -16.98
CA ALA A 49 -12.10 18.77 -16.48
C ALA A 49 -12.84 19.44 -17.65
N PRO A 50 -14.12 19.81 -17.50
CA PRO A 50 -14.85 20.43 -18.59
C PRO A 50 -14.03 21.63 -19.06
N PRO A 51 -13.79 21.78 -20.38
CA PRO A 51 -12.95 22.84 -20.90
C PRO A 51 -13.48 24.15 -20.32
N ASN A 52 -12.60 24.91 -19.65
CA ASN A 52 -12.94 26.20 -19.06
C ASN A 52 -13.64 27.04 -20.13
N GLY A 53 -14.96 27.13 -20.02
CA GLY A 53 -15.83 27.78 -20.98
C GLY A 53 -15.63 29.28 -20.93
N GLY A 54 -14.55 29.75 -21.56
CA GLY A 54 -14.36 31.14 -21.91
C GLY A 54 -15.40 31.53 -22.95
N GLY A 55 -16.53 32.03 -22.47
CA GLY A 55 -17.55 32.65 -23.31
C GLY A 55 -16.96 33.87 -24.02
N MET A 56 -16.67 33.73 -25.30
CA MET A 56 -16.51 34.86 -26.20
C MET A 56 -17.42 34.63 -27.40
N GLY A 57 -18.44 35.48 -27.48
CA GLY A 57 -19.43 35.45 -28.53
C GLY A 57 -18.89 35.92 -29.88
N GLY A 58 -19.71 35.66 -30.90
CA GLY A 58 -19.73 36.47 -32.12
C GLY A 58 -19.05 35.86 -33.33
N GLY A 59 -19.86 35.25 -34.19
CA GLY A 59 -19.79 35.52 -35.63
C GLY A 59 -18.92 34.59 -36.48
N GLY A 60 -19.59 33.59 -37.07
CA GLY A 60 -19.56 33.35 -38.51
C GLY A 60 -18.33 32.69 -39.14
N GLY A 61 -18.58 31.70 -39.99
CA GLY A 61 -17.67 31.27 -41.05
C GLY A 61 -17.11 29.88 -40.86
N GLY A 62 -17.51 28.96 -41.76
CA GLY A 62 -17.21 27.54 -41.70
C GLY A 62 -15.75 27.17 -41.93
N GLY A 63 -15.46 25.91 -41.59
CA GLY A 63 -14.19 25.26 -41.84
C GLY A 63 -14.11 24.00 -41.00
N GLY A 64 -14.44 22.85 -41.58
CA GLY A 64 -14.31 21.55 -40.93
C GLY A 64 -12.84 21.27 -40.61
N GLY A 65 -12.51 21.24 -39.32
CA GLY A 65 -11.24 20.77 -38.80
C GLY A 65 -11.53 19.71 -37.75
N GLY A 66 -11.03 18.49 -37.99
CA GLY A 66 -11.18 17.36 -37.08
C GLY A 66 -10.62 17.71 -35.70
N GLY A 67 -11.51 17.78 -34.72
CA GLY A 67 -11.16 17.97 -33.31
C GLY A 67 -10.46 16.72 -32.81
N GLY A 68 -9.13 16.74 -32.81
CA GLY A 68 -8.36 15.85 -31.96
C GLY A 68 -8.70 16.20 -30.53
N GLY A 69 -9.51 15.36 -29.87
CA GLY A 69 -9.73 15.42 -28.44
C GLY A 69 -8.40 15.14 -27.76
N GLY A 70 -7.63 16.20 -27.48
CA GLY A 70 -6.45 16.11 -26.65
C GLY A 70 -6.87 15.57 -25.30
N SER A 71 -6.21 14.50 -24.85
CA SER A 71 -6.37 14.03 -23.48
C SER A 71 -6.10 15.20 -22.52
N PRO A 72 -6.89 15.35 -21.46
CA PRO A 72 -6.69 16.42 -20.50
C PRO A 72 -5.30 16.31 -19.87
N ILE A 73 -4.46 17.31 -20.09
CA ILE A 73 -3.25 17.51 -19.28
C ILE A 73 -3.68 17.74 -17.82
N THR A 74 -3.09 17.01 -16.89
CA THR A 74 -3.51 16.98 -15.49
C THR A 74 -2.41 17.59 -14.63
N SER A 75 -2.64 18.79 -14.09
CA SER A 75 -1.75 19.39 -13.10
C SER A 75 -2.01 18.88 -11.67
N SER A 76 -3.20 18.37 -11.41
CA SER A 76 -3.52 17.67 -10.16
C SER A 76 -4.69 16.72 -10.31
N ALA A 77 -4.65 15.61 -9.58
CA ALA A 77 -5.74 14.66 -9.44
C ALA A 77 -5.98 14.37 -7.96
N SER A 78 -7.24 14.21 -7.57
CA SER A 78 -7.61 13.80 -6.21
C SER A 78 -8.66 12.72 -6.28
N TRP A 79 -8.47 11.66 -5.49
CA TRP A 79 -9.39 10.53 -5.45
C TRP A 79 -9.46 9.96 -4.03
N THR A 80 -10.37 9.02 -3.82
CA THR A 80 -10.56 8.37 -2.52
C THR A 80 -10.78 6.89 -2.72
N PHE A 81 -9.99 6.09 -2.02
CA PHE A 81 -10.23 4.67 -1.85
C PHE A 81 -11.07 4.46 -0.59
N ASP A 82 -12.11 3.66 -0.70
CA ASP A 82 -13.00 3.30 0.40
C ASP A 82 -13.17 1.78 0.40
N ILE A 83 -12.36 1.12 1.23
CA ILE A 83 -12.32 -0.35 1.33
C ILE A 83 -13.50 -0.91 2.13
N THR A 84 -14.23 -0.07 2.87
CA THR A 84 -15.45 -0.50 3.57
C THR A 84 -16.52 -0.97 2.59
N LYS A 85 -16.53 -0.40 1.37
CA LYS A 85 -17.40 -0.85 0.27
C LYS A 85 -17.10 -2.27 -0.20
N ALA A 86 -15.90 -2.77 0.07
CA ALA A 86 -15.47 -4.13 -0.26
C ALA A 86 -15.61 -5.10 0.93
N GLY A 87 -16.19 -4.65 2.05
CA GLY A 87 -16.47 -5.47 3.23
C GLY A 87 -15.50 -5.29 4.39
N TYR A 88 -14.49 -4.43 4.26
CA TYR A 88 -13.57 -4.12 5.37
C TYR A 88 -14.30 -3.50 6.55
N ASP A 89 -14.08 -4.02 7.76
CA ASP A 89 -14.62 -3.48 9.02
C ASP A 89 -13.50 -2.90 9.91
N PRO A 90 -13.35 -1.56 10.01
CA PRO A 90 -12.31 -0.94 10.83
C PRO A 90 -12.45 -1.22 12.33
N ALA A 91 -13.60 -1.73 12.80
CA ALA A 91 -13.77 -2.09 14.21
C ALA A 91 -13.13 -3.44 14.56
N THR A 92 -12.95 -4.32 13.58
CA THR A 92 -12.52 -5.71 13.80
C THR A 92 -11.29 -6.12 12.99
N GLU A 93 -10.94 -5.38 11.95
CA GLU A 93 -9.86 -5.68 11.02
C GLU A 93 -8.81 -4.57 10.99
N SER A 94 -7.57 -4.91 10.65
CA SER A 94 -6.46 -3.96 10.61
C SER A 94 -5.65 -4.10 9.33
N VAL A 95 -5.38 -2.96 8.68
CA VAL A 95 -4.52 -2.90 7.50
C VAL A 95 -3.07 -2.73 7.92
N THR A 96 -2.17 -3.58 7.41
CA THR A 96 -0.74 -3.49 7.74
C THR A 96 0.07 -2.79 6.68
N SER A 97 -0.24 -3.05 5.42
CA SER A 97 0.42 -2.42 4.29
C SER A 97 -0.54 -2.32 3.11
N ALA A 98 -0.24 -1.42 2.19
CA ALA A 98 -0.94 -1.34 0.93
C ALA A 98 0.03 -0.95 -0.17
N VAL A 99 -0.26 -1.37 -1.38
CA VAL A 99 0.47 -1.03 -2.58
C VAL A 99 -0.42 -0.15 -3.45
N ILE A 100 0.10 1.01 -3.84
CA ILE A 100 -0.55 1.89 -4.79
C ILE A 100 0.16 1.78 -6.13
N SER A 101 -0.60 1.53 -7.19
CA SER A 101 -0.11 1.59 -8.56
C SER A 101 -0.78 2.76 -9.27
N LEU A 102 0.02 3.67 -9.84
CA LEU A 102 -0.43 4.80 -10.64
C LEU A 102 -0.10 4.53 -12.11
N ASP A 103 -1.07 4.64 -12.99
CA ASP A 103 -0.86 4.61 -14.44
C ASP A 103 -0.79 6.04 -14.96
N LEU A 104 0.39 6.43 -15.43
CA LEU A 104 0.73 7.79 -15.83
C LEU A 104 1.21 7.80 -17.29
N SER A 105 1.05 8.93 -17.96
CA SER A 105 1.62 9.13 -19.29
C SER A 105 2.21 10.54 -19.39
N ASP A 106 3.44 10.59 -19.87
CA ASP A 106 4.12 11.81 -20.34
C ASP A 106 3.35 12.30 -21.56
N ASP A 107 3.08 13.60 -21.63
CA ASP A 107 2.25 14.22 -22.66
C ASP A 107 2.96 14.31 -24.03
N ARG A 108 4.25 13.95 -24.06
CA ARG A 108 5.16 13.91 -25.21
C ARG A 108 5.27 15.24 -25.93
N ASP A 109 5.30 16.32 -25.17
CA ASP A 109 6.02 17.53 -25.53
C ASP A 109 7.32 17.17 -26.31
N ARG A 110 7.36 17.50 -27.62
CA ARG A 110 8.47 17.09 -28.50
C ARG A 110 9.66 18.04 -28.44
N ARG A 111 9.59 19.12 -27.66
CA ARG A 111 10.44 20.28 -27.90
C ARG A 111 11.57 20.43 -26.91
N ARG A 112 11.51 19.85 -25.71
CA ARG A 112 12.63 19.79 -24.76
C ARG A 112 12.55 18.52 -23.90
N VAL A 113 13.68 18.09 -23.35
CA VAL A 113 13.68 17.10 -22.25
C VAL A 113 13.21 17.88 -21.03
N GLU A 114 11.91 17.96 -20.83
CA GLU A 114 11.32 18.50 -19.61
C GLU A 114 11.20 17.34 -18.63
N ILE A 115 11.74 17.52 -17.43
CA ILE A 115 11.63 16.52 -16.37
C ILE A 115 10.32 16.80 -15.67
N GLU A 116 9.33 15.96 -15.92
CA GLU A 116 8.07 16.02 -15.21
C GLU A 116 8.26 15.46 -13.80
N THR A 117 7.88 16.20 -12.78
CA THR A 117 7.96 15.77 -11.37
C THR A 117 6.58 15.86 -10.75
N ALA A 118 6.17 14.82 -10.04
CA ALA A 118 4.90 14.77 -9.33
C ALA A 118 5.08 14.47 -7.84
N GLN A 119 4.14 14.97 -7.04
CA GLN A 119 4.05 14.75 -5.62
C GLN A 119 2.81 13.93 -5.30
N LEU A 120 3.00 12.80 -4.62
CA LEU A 120 1.91 11.96 -4.12
C LEU A 120 1.68 12.24 -2.63
N THR A 121 0.43 12.53 -2.27
CA THR A 121 -0.02 12.79 -0.91
C THR A 121 -1.08 11.76 -0.53
N ALA A 122 -0.94 11.17 0.66
CA ALA A 122 -1.85 10.19 1.24
C ALA A 122 -2.41 10.74 2.55
N GLY A 123 -3.73 10.95 2.61
CA GLY A 123 -4.38 11.72 3.67
C GLY A 123 -3.82 13.15 3.67
N ASP A 124 -3.25 13.56 4.80
CA ASP A 124 -2.63 14.87 5.00
C ASP A 124 -1.08 14.83 4.93
N THR A 125 -0.51 13.67 4.56
CA THR A 125 0.95 13.47 4.56
C THR A 125 1.48 13.36 3.14
N ILE A 126 2.53 14.13 2.85
CA ILE A 126 3.31 13.99 1.62
C ILE A 126 4.01 12.64 1.68
N PHE A 127 3.66 11.75 0.77
CA PHE A 127 4.21 10.40 0.75
C PHE A 127 5.50 10.34 -0.06
N ASP A 128 5.49 10.88 -1.28
CA ASP A 128 6.67 10.85 -2.16
C ASP A 128 6.66 12.02 -3.16
N THR A 129 7.83 12.30 -3.73
CA THR A 129 8.03 13.19 -4.87
C THR A 129 8.95 12.49 -5.88
N PHE A 130 8.45 12.26 -7.09
CA PHE A 130 9.09 11.39 -8.07
C PHE A 130 9.02 11.96 -9.47
N VAL A 131 9.93 11.52 -10.33
CA VAL A 131 9.92 11.86 -11.76
C VAL A 131 8.82 11.03 -12.44
N VAL A 132 7.99 11.69 -13.23
CA VAL A 132 6.93 10.99 -13.98
C VAL A 132 7.56 10.26 -15.15
N GLU A 133 7.33 8.95 -15.20
CA GLU A 133 7.62 8.10 -16.35
C GLU A 133 6.31 7.55 -16.91
N THR A 134 6.24 7.38 -18.23
CA THR A 134 5.10 6.73 -18.87
C THR A 134 5.00 5.27 -18.44
N GLY A 135 3.84 4.89 -17.93
CA GLY A 135 3.51 3.53 -17.50
C GLY A 135 3.06 3.45 -16.05
N THR A 136 3.14 2.25 -15.48
CA THR A 136 2.71 1.99 -14.12
C THR A 136 3.84 2.20 -13.12
N GLN A 137 3.65 3.15 -12.21
CA GLN A 137 4.54 3.40 -11.07
C GLN A 137 3.93 2.85 -9.79
N THR A 138 4.74 2.21 -8.94
CA THR A 138 4.24 1.48 -7.76
C THR A 138 4.90 1.96 -6.47
N PHE A 139 4.09 2.18 -5.45
CA PHE A 139 4.48 2.72 -4.15
C PHE A 139 3.95 1.85 -3.01
N THR A 140 4.77 1.58 -2.00
CA THR A 140 4.37 0.79 -0.82
C THR A 140 4.11 1.70 0.37
N LEU A 141 2.87 1.68 0.88
CA LEU A 141 2.45 2.39 2.07
C LEU A 141 2.63 1.49 3.31
N ASN A 142 3.65 1.78 4.12
CA ASN A 142 3.95 1.04 5.35
C ASN A 142 3.26 1.60 6.61
N SER A 143 2.70 2.81 6.52
CA SER A 143 1.97 3.43 7.63
C SER A 143 0.64 3.92 7.12
N LEU A 144 -0.42 3.26 7.60
CA LEU A 144 -1.78 3.39 7.09
C LEU A 144 -2.78 3.63 8.22
N LEU A 145 -2.36 4.32 9.28
CA LEU A 145 -3.20 4.53 10.47
C LEU A 145 -4.61 5.01 10.08
N THR A 146 -4.71 6.02 9.22
CA THR A 146 -6.00 6.54 8.75
C THR A 146 -6.82 5.51 7.97
N LEU A 147 -6.19 4.72 7.08
CA LEU A 147 -6.89 3.68 6.33
C LEU A 147 -7.35 2.54 7.25
N SER A 148 -6.55 2.15 8.24
CA SER A 148 -6.94 1.13 9.21
C SER A 148 -8.03 1.60 10.19
N GLU A 149 -8.07 2.89 10.52
CA GLU A 149 -9.07 3.43 11.46
C GLU A 149 -10.42 3.70 10.80
N THR A 150 -10.41 4.06 9.51
CA THR A 150 -11.62 4.56 8.83
C THR A 150 -12.04 3.72 7.63
N GLY A 151 -11.17 2.87 7.11
CA GLY A 151 -11.36 2.20 5.81
C GLY A 151 -11.32 3.16 4.61
N VAL A 152 -10.91 4.42 4.81
CA VAL A 152 -10.89 5.45 3.77
C VAL A 152 -9.49 6.04 3.64
N LEU A 153 -8.98 6.07 2.40
CA LEU A 153 -7.71 6.71 2.06
C LEU A 153 -7.94 7.75 0.97
N LYS A 154 -7.76 9.03 1.34
CA LYS A 154 -7.77 10.14 0.39
C LYS A 154 -6.39 10.26 -0.25
N MET A 155 -6.34 10.43 -1.55
CA MET A 155 -5.11 10.56 -2.31
C MET A 155 -5.13 11.85 -3.13
N LYS A 156 -3.99 12.51 -3.23
CA LYS A 156 -3.76 13.64 -4.12
C LYS A 156 -2.44 13.43 -4.86
N LEU A 157 -2.48 13.58 -6.18
CA LEU A 157 -1.31 13.65 -7.04
C LEU A 157 -1.25 15.06 -7.63
N GLU A 158 -0.09 15.70 -7.58
CA GLU A 158 0.09 17.09 -8.01
C GLU A 158 1.39 17.24 -8.79
N ALA A 159 1.35 17.92 -9.93
CA ALA A 159 2.55 18.28 -10.67
C ALA A 159 3.36 19.31 -9.88
N VAL A 160 4.62 19.00 -9.64
CA VAL A 160 5.62 19.90 -9.03
C VAL A 160 6.36 20.65 -10.13
N ASP A 161 6.70 19.95 -11.21
CA ASP A 161 7.34 20.49 -12.41
C ASP A 161 6.81 19.77 -13.64
N GLY A 162 6.66 20.48 -14.76
CA GLY A 162 6.00 19.98 -15.97
C GLY A 162 4.49 19.74 -15.82
N ASP A 163 3.96 18.87 -16.67
CA ASP A 163 2.61 18.32 -16.61
C ASP A 163 2.65 16.81 -16.86
N PHE A 164 1.52 16.12 -16.69
CA PHE A 164 1.40 14.70 -17.02
C PHE A 164 -0.07 14.34 -17.22
N ILE A 165 -0.32 13.14 -17.74
CA ILE A 165 -1.65 12.55 -17.86
C ILE A 165 -1.81 11.49 -16.77
N PHE A 166 -2.81 11.68 -15.90
CA PHE A 166 -3.21 10.67 -14.92
C PHE A 166 -4.30 9.77 -15.50
N ASN A 167 -3.94 8.52 -15.82
CA ASN A 167 -4.86 7.55 -16.41
C ASN A 167 -5.70 6.88 -15.33
N SER A 168 -5.07 6.25 -14.35
CA SER A 168 -5.76 5.52 -13.27
C SER A 168 -4.89 5.33 -12.03
N ALA A 169 -5.53 4.95 -10.92
CA ALA A 169 -4.85 4.47 -9.73
C ALA A 169 -5.50 3.17 -9.23
N LYS A 170 -4.69 2.26 -8.73
CA LYS A 170 -5.10 1.01 -8.09
C LYS A 170 -4.54 0.98 -6.66
N LEU A 171 -5.36 0.56 -5.71
CA LEU A 171 -4.93 0.23 -4.35
C LEU A 171 -5.07 -1.28 -4.15
N ASP A 172 -4.01 -1.92 -3.69
CA ASP A 172 -3.98 -3.32 -3.26
C ASP A 172 -3.68 -3.34 -1.75
N VAL A 173 -4.62 -3.84 -0.95
CA VAL A 173 -4.53 -3.79 0.51
C VAL A 173 -4.17 -5.16 1.07
N HIS A 174 -3.19 -5.19 1.97
CA HIS A 174 -2.75 -6.38 2.66
C HIS A 174 -3.06 -6.27 4.16
N ASP A 175 -3.98 -7.12 4.59
CA ASP A 175 -4.37 -7.22 5.99
C ASP A 175 -3.34 -8.03 6.78
N ALA A 176 -3.16 -7.68 8.05
CA ALA A 176 -2.53 -8.62 8.96
C ALA A 176 -3.41 -9.87 9.02
N PRO A 177 -2.84 -11.08 8.99
CA PRO A 177 -3.60 -12.23 9.45
C PRO A 177 -4.11 -11.90 10.85
N ALA A 178 -5.41 -12.10 11.10
CA ALA A 178 -6.01 -11.87 12.39
C ALA A 178 -5.15 -12.56 13.45
N VAL A 179 -4.39 -11.79 14.22
CA VAL A 179 -3.49 -12.36 15.23
C VAL A 179 -4.42 -12.97 16.25
N PRO A 180 -4.42 -14.31 16.45
CA PRO A 180 -5.26 -14.90 17.46
C PRO A 180 -4.94 -14.20 18.76
N VAL A 181 -5.94 -13.50 19.33
CA VAL A 181 -5.75 -12.80 20.61
C VAL A 181 -5.17 -13.85 21.55
N PRO A 182 -3.91 -13.70 22.01
CA PRO A 182 -3.22 -14.83 22.57
C PRO A 182 -4.02 -15.39 23.73
N ALA A 183 -4.03 -16.71 23.89
CA ALA A 183 -4.59 -17.38 25.08
C ALA A 183 -4.09 -16.74 26.40
N ALA A 184 -3.01 -15.96 26.34
CA ALA A 184 -2.58 -15.01 27.35
C ALA A 184 -3.70 -14.11 27.92
N VAL A 185 -4.62 -13.54 27.13
CA VAL A 185 -5.70 -12.70 27.70
C VAL A 185 -6.62 -13.53 28.59
N TRP A 186 -6.91 -14.76 28.19
CA TRP A 186 -7.64 -15.74 29.00
C TRP A 186 -6.85 -16.20 30.25
N LEU A 187 -5.54 -16.42 30.10
CA LEU A 187 -4.66 -16.76 31.23
C LEU A 187 -4.49 -15.60 32.21
N PHE A 188 -4.40 -14.36 31.73
CA PHE A 188 -4.34 -13.17 32.58
C PHE A 188 -5.67 -12.98 33.33
N GLY A 189 -6.81 -13.15 32.64
CA GLY A 189 -8.13 -13.09 33.29
C GLY A 189 -8.31 -14.15 34.37
N SER A 190 -7.98 -15.41 34.07
CA SER A 190 -8.10 -16.52 35.02
C SER A 190 -7.05 -16.47 36.15
N GLY A 191 -5.82 -16.07 35.85
CA GLY A 191 -4.76 -15.88 36.82
C GLY A 191 -5.07 -14.79 37.84
N LEU A 192 -5.65 -13.67 37.38
CA LEU A 192 -6.06 -12.58 38.27
C LEU A 192 -7.21 -13.00 39.20
N LEU A 193 -8.20 -13.72 38.67
CA LEU A 193 -9.28 -14.29 39.47
C LEU A 193 -8.75 -15.27 40.53
N GLY A 194 -7.76 -16.09 40.16
CA GLY A 194 -7.07 -17.00 41.09
C GLY A 194 -6.37 -16.25 42.24
N LEU A 195 -5.66 -15.17 41.93
CA LEU A 195 -5.00 -14.31 42.92
C LEU A 195 -5.97 -13.63 43.88
N ILE A 196 -7.11 -13.12 43.37
CA ILE A 196 -8.16 -12.53 44.21
C ILE A 196 -8.76 -13.58 45.17
N GLY A 197 -9.01 -14.79 44.67
CA GLY A 197 -9.48 -15.91 45.48
C GLY A 197 -8.49 -16.25 46.61
N PHE A 198 -7.21 -16.33 46.29
CA PHE A 198 -6.15 -16.64 47.26
C PHE A 198 -5.99 -15.54 48.33
N ALA A 199 -6.05 -14.27 47.94
CA ALA A 199 -5.97 -13.15 48.86
C ALA A 199 -7.13 -13.14 49.86
N LYS A 200 -8.34 -13.50 49.42
CA LYS A 200 -9.53 -13.53 50.26
C LYS A 200 -9.49 -14.69 51.28
N ALA A 201 -8.95 -15.84 50.88
CA ALA A 201 -8.78 -17.01 51.76
C ALA A 201 -7.86 -16.69 52.96
N ARG A 202 -6.80 -15.90 52.76
CA ARG A 202 -5.88 -15.50 53.84
C ARG A 202 -6.47 -14.56 54.89
N LYS A 203 -7.60 -13.90 54.61
CA LYS A 203 -8.25 -12.99 55.56
C LYS A 203 -9.20 -13.72 56.52
N GLN A 204 -9.58 -14.95 56.20
CA GLN A 204 -10.53 -15.76 56.97
C GLN A 204 -9.86 -16.82 57.85
N ALA A 205 -8.54 -16.98 57.73
CA ALA A 205 -7.71 -17.81 58.60
C ALA A 205 -6.90 -16.91 59.54
#